data_AF-A0A7Z0PSM6-F1
#
_entry.id   AF-A0A7Z0PSM6-F1
#
_cell.length_a   1.000
_cell.length_b   1.000
_cell.length_c   1.000
_cell.angle_alpha   90.00
_cell.angle_beta   90.00
_cell.angle_gamma   90.00
#
_symmetry.space_group_name_H-M   'P 1'
#
loop_
_entity.id
_entity.type
_entity.pdbx_description
1 polymer ?
#
loop_
_entity_poly.entity_id
_entity_poly.type
_entity_poly.pdbx_seq_one_letter_code
_entity_poly.pdbx_strand_id
1 'polypeptide(L)'
;MSDRPHGYARYRLDGCRCYTCGYARSQYDENRTKAITAGTWQPYVDAAPVRTHIRSLQECGMGLRTIATLTGVERQRLQSITSGRPERGTGPQSRIRPAAAEAILRVEPTLENLAPGTKVHAAGTHRRMQALVLAGWPQHQLAVRLGMTDPNFSAMLRGSHVTARRALTVRSLYDALWNADPRKHGVDTQACSRASNHAARNDWVPVGAWDDDTIDDPAAAPWTAAEEPALNRDALAAVRREEIGHLISFGFAEEEIAQRLGMALSTVHSIVLEIRTGQRRERPPQGEPKCGEARMYRRHLARGETPCDACRAANAAADRRYRLTGSQKAA
;
A
#
# COMPACT_ATOMS: atom_id res chain seq x y z
N MET A 1 -0.14 6.27 59.65
CA MET A 1 0.99 5.58 58.99
C MET A 1 0.71 5.59 57.48
N SER A 2 1.68 5.97 56.64
CA SER A 2 1.50 5.96 55.18
C SER A 2 1.23 4.53 54.68
N ASP A 3 0.20 4.36 53.85
CA ASP A 3 -0.26 3.10 53.25
C ASP A 3 0.50 2.71 51.97
N ARG A 4 1.60 3.42 51.64
CA ARG A 4 2.38 3.13 50.44
C ARG A 4 3.14 1.79 50.58
N PRO A 5 3.26 1.01 49.49
CA PRO A 5 4.04 -0.23 49.51
C PRO A 5 5.51 0.04 49.85
N HIS A 6 6.15 -0.91 50.54
CA HIS A 6 7.58 -0.83 50.85
C HIS A 6 8.43 -0.82 49.58
N GLY A 7 9.43 0.06 49.52
CA GLY A 7 10.29 0.26 48.35
C GLY A 7 10.91 1.67 48.33
N TYR A 8 11.55 2.03 47.21
CA TYR A 8 12.27 3.30 47.08
C TYR A 8 11.40 4.54 47.36
N ALA A 9 10.15 4.54 46.87
CA ALA A 9 9.23 5.66 47.07
C ALA A 9 8.89 5.91 48.55
N ARG A 10 8.62 4.85 49.32
CA ARG A 10 8.33 4.95 50.77
C ARG A 10 9.57 5.34 51.57
N TYR A 11 10.76 4.89 51.15
CA TYR A 11 12.02 5.36 51.73
C TYR A 11 12.18 6.87 51.60
N ARG A 12 11.95 7.41 50.39
CA ARG A 12 12.19 8.82 50.06
C ARG A 12 11.10 9.75 50.58
N LEU A 13 9.83 9.39 50.45
CA LEU A 13 8.70 10.27 50.74
C LEU A 13 8.20 10.13 52.18
N ASP A 14 8.16 8.91 52.71
CA ASP A 14 7.61 8.60 54.04
C ASP A 14 8.69 8.38 55.10
N GLY A 15 9.96 8.45 54.71
CA GLY A 15 11.08 8.29 55.63
C GLY A 15 11.26 6.87 56.17
N CYS A 16 10.61 5.85 55.59
CA CYS A 16 10.75 4.46 56.04
C CYS A 16 12.21 3.99 55.91
N ARG A 17 12.73 3.33 56.94
CA ARG A 17 14.12 2.83 57.01
C ARG A 17 14.24 1.32 57.17
N CYS A 18 13.16 0.56 56.95
CA CYS A 18 13.24 -0.90 56.99
C CYS A 18 14.17 -1.43 55.89
N TYR A 19 14.62 -2.68 56.04
CA TYR A 19 15.55 -3.33 55.13
C TYR A 19 15.10 -3.25 53.66
N THR A 20 13.85 -3.60 53.34
CA THR A 20 13.32 -3.55 51.97
C THR A 20 13.41 -2.16 51.33
N CYS A 21 13.07 -1.12 52.09
CA CYS A 21 13.13 0.26 51.64
C CYS A 21 14.59 0.75 51.47
N GLY A 22 15.47 0.38 52.41
CA GLY A 22 16.90 0.69 52.35
C GLY A 22 17.61 -0.01 51.18
N TYR A 23 17.32 -1.30 50.98
CA TYR A 23 17.83 -2.09 49.85
C TYR A 23 17.40 -1.49 48.50
N ALA A 24 16.12 -1.11 48.36
CA ALA A 24 15.63 -0.46 47.15
C ALA A 24 16.34 0.88 46.85
N ARG A 25 16.75 1.63 47.88
CA ARG A 25 17.62 2.80 47.71
C ARG A 25 19.03 2.43 47.27
N SER A 26 19.67 1.45 47.91
CA SER A 26 21.02 1.00 47.52
C SER A 26 21.07 0.59 46.06
N GLN A 27 20.11 -0.23 45.64
CA GLN A 27 19.96 -0.66 44.24
C GLN A 27 19.79 0.53 43.28
N TYR A 28 19.00 1.53 43.65
CA TYR A 28 18.86 2.74 42.84
C TYR A 28 20.18 3.52 42.75
N ASP A 29 20.88 3.72 43.87
CA ASP A 29 22.13 4.47 43.95
C ASP A 29 23.26 3.76 43.17
N GLU A 30 23.35 2.43 43.27
CA GLU A 30 24.26 1.59 42.48
C GLU A 30 23.97 1.67 40.97
N ASN A 31 22.71 1.48 40.56
CA ASN A 31 22.32 1.54 39.15
C ASN A 31 22.56 2.92 38.54
N ARG A 32 22.27 3.98 39.31
CA ARG A 32 22.59 5.36 38.93
C ARG A 32 24.09 5.56 38.74
N THR A 33 24.91 5.04 39.67
CA THR A 33 26.37 5.17 39.60
C THR A 33 26.92 4.45 38.38
N LYS A 34 26.48 3.21 38.13
CA LYS A 34 26.83 2.44 36.91
C LYS A 34 26.48 3.20 35.63
N ALA A 35 25.28 3.78 35.54
CA ALA A 35 24.86 4.56 34.38
C ALA A 35 25.66 5.86 34.19
N ILE A 36 26.07 6.52 35.27
CA ILE A 36 26.93 7.71 35.20
C ILE A 36 28.32 7.33 34.69
N THR A 37 28.93 6.29 35.27
CA THR A 37 30.25 5.81 34.86
C THR A 37 30.25 5.34 33.40
N ALA A 38 29.17 4.70 32.95
CA ALA A 38 28.99 4.29 31.55
C ALA A 38 28.63 5.45 30.60
N GLY A 39 28.43 6.68 31.09
CA GLY A 39 28.00 7.82 30.28
C GLY A 39 26.56 7.76 29.77
N THR A 40 25.78 6.76 30.18
CA THR A 40 24.40 6.52 29.73
C THR A 40 23.34 7.17 30.63
N TRP A 41 23.75 7.87 31.69
CA TRP A 41 22.83 8.55 32.60
C TRP A 41 22.17 9.78 31.95
N GLN A 42 21.00 9.57 31.36
CA GLN A 42 20.15 10.64 30.82
C GLN A 42 18.79 10.64 31.54
N PRO A 43 18.68 11.26 32.72
CA PRO A 43 17.46 11.20 33.53
C PRO A 43 16.29 11.96 32.90
N TYR A 44 16.59 12.93 32.02
CA TYR A 44 15.61 13.73 31.32
C TYR A 44 16.08 14.11 29.91
N VAL A 45 15.13 14.17 28.99
CA VAL A 45 15.28 14.65 27.60
C VAL A 45 14.46 15.93 27.39
N ASP A 46 14.74 16.64 26.30
CA ASP A 46 13.97 17.82 25.89
C ASP A 46 12.51 17.45 25.57
N ALA A 47 11.59 18.28 26.06
CA ALA A 47 10.16 18.12 25.85
C ALA A 47 9.66 18.78 24.54
N ALA A 48 10.47 19.62 23.89
CA ALA A 48 10.04 20.36 22.69
C ALA A 48 9.60 19.45 21.52
N PRO A 49 10.35 18.39 21.13
CA PRO A 49 9.92 17.50 20.05
C PRO A 49 8.60 16.80 20.37
N VAL A 50 8.45 16.36 21.62
CA VAL A 50 7.25 15.69 22.12
C VAL A 50 6.03 16.61 22.09
N ARG A 51 6.21 17.89 22.44
CA ARG A 51 5.15 18.90 22.36
C ARG A 51 4.70 19.14 20.92
N THR A 52 5.63 19.28 19.99
CA THR A 52 5.33 19.44 18.57
C THR A 52 4.56 18.24 18.05
N HIS A 53 4.98 17.03 18.40
CA HIS A 53 4.29 15.78 18.03
C HIS A 53 2.89 15.69 18.64
N ILE A 54 2.70 16.03 19.91
CA ILE A 54 1.36 16.06 20.51
C ILE A 54 0.45 17.04 19.76
N ARG A 55 0.99 18.19 19.31
CA ARG A 55 0.20 19.17 18.55
C ARG A 55 -0.20 18.63 17.18
N SER A 56 0.70 17.99 16.44
CA SER A 56 0.36 17.39 15.14
C SER A 56 -0.71 16.29 15.31
N LEU A 57 -0.60 15.45 16.35
CA LEU A 57 -1.64 14.47 16.69
C LEU A 57 -3.00 15.15 16.98
N GLN A 58 -3.01 16.28 17.69
CA GLN A 58 -4.23 17.05 17.97
C GLN A 58 -4.83 17.67 16.70
N GLU A 59 -4.01 18.14 15.77
CA GLU A 59 -4.45 18.64 14.46
C GLU A 59 -5.12 17.53 13.63
N CYS A 60 -4.67 16.28 13.79
CA CYS A 60 -5.32 15.09 13.24
C CYS A 60 -6.57 14.62 14.03
N GLY A 61 -7.02 15.38 15.04
CA GLY A 61 -8.20 15.05 15.84
C GLY A 61 -7.96 14.01 16.94
N MET A 62 -6.69 13.70 17.27
CA MET A 62 -6.35 12.84 18.40
C MET A 62 -6.21 13.65 19.70
N GLY A 63 -7.20 13.52 20.58
CA GLY A 63 -7.19 14.21 21.87
C GLY A 63 -6.21 13.61 22.89
N LEU A 64 -5.81 14.41 23.88
CA LEU A 64 -4.92 14.00 24.98
C LEU A 64 -5.41 12.76 25.75
N ARG A 65 -6.72 12.52 25.80
CA ARG A 65 -7.30 11.32 26.44
C ARG A 65 -6.91 10.05 25.68
N THR A 66 -6.98 10.10 24.35
CA THR A 66 -6.61 8.97 23.49
C THR A 66 -5.11 8.71 23.57
N ILE A 67 -4.30 9.77 23.49
CA ILE A 67 -2.84 9.67 23.65
C ILE A 67 -2.48 9.07 25.02
N ALA A 68 -3.15 9.48 26.09
CA ALA A 68 -2.92 8.91 27.43
C ALA A 68 -3.20 7.40 27.48
N THR A 69 -4.29 6.96 26.87
CA THR A 69 -4.64 5.52 26.81
C THR A 69 -3.60 4.72 26.03
N LEU A 70 -3.15 5.22 24.86
CA LEU A 70 -2.18 4.53 24.02
C LEU A 70 -0.78 4.47 24.63
N THR A 71 -0.38 5.50 25.36
CA THR A 71 0.99 5.63 25.90
C THR A 71 1.12 5.16 27.35
N GLY A 72 0.01 5.00 28.08
CA GLY A 72 0.01 4.80 29.53
C GLY A 72 0.48 6.04 30.31
N VAL A 73 0.68 7.19 29.64
CA VAL A 73 1.07 8.45 30.28
C VAL A 73 -0.18 9.16 30.78
N GLU A 74 -0.16 9.57 32.05
CA GLU A 74 -1.29 10.29 32.65
C GLU A 74 -1.67 11.56 31.85
N ARG A 75 -2.97 11.75 31.59
CA ARG A 75 -3.50 12.92 30.86
C ARG A 75 -3.00 14.24 31.45
N GLN A 76 -2.94 14.36 32.78
CA GLN A 76 -2.48 15.59 33.44
C GLN A 76 -0.99 15.85 33.17
N ARG A 77 -0.18 14.79 33.01
CA ARG A 77 1.22 14.91 32.59
C ARG A 77 1.30 15.40 31.14
N LEU A 78 0.51 14.84 30.23
CA LEU A 78 0.44 15.33 28.85
C LEU A 78 0.04 16.81 28.78
N GLN A 79 -0.96 17.23 29.55
CA GLN A 79 -1.35 18.65 29.66
C GLN A 79 -0.21 19.52 30.20
N SER A 80 0.50 19.06 31.24
CA SER A 80 1.65 19.77 31.80
C SER A 80 2.80 19.88 30.79
N ILE A 81 2.99 18.87 29.95
CA ILE A 81 3.94 18.90 28.84
C ILE A 81 3.49 19.96 27.85
N THR A 82 2.25 19.93 27.34
CA THR A 82 1.81 20.79 26.22
C THR A 82 1.59 22.25 26.62
N SER A 83 0.74 22.51 27.62
CA SER A 83 0.30 23.85 28.01
C SER A 83 0.87 24.33 29.35
N GLY A 84 1.55 23.45 30.10
CA GLY A 84 1.94 23.74 31.48
C GLY A 84 0.75 23.67 32.43
N ARG A 85 0.90 24.33 33.59
CA ARG A 85 -0.13 24.50 34.61
C ARG A 85 -0.31 25.99 34.89
N PRO A 86 -1.07 26.71 34.05
CA PRO A 86 -1.29 28.14 34.20
C PRO A 86 -1.94 28.47 35.54
N GLU A 87 -2.77 27.59 36.09
CA GLU A 87 -3.39 27.74 37.42
C GLU A 87 -2.36 27.76 38.57
N ARG A 88 -1.13 27.31 38.31
CA ARG A 88 0.01 27.36 39.24
C ARG A 88 1.10 28.31 38.79
N GLY A 89 0.87 29.11 37.74
CA GLY A 89 1.86 30.02 37.15
C GLY A 89 3.04 29.32 36.47
N THR A 90 2.98 28.00 36.27
CA THR A 90 4.08 27.25 35.65
C THR A 90 3.83 27.04 34.17
N GLY A 91 4.77 27.49 33.35
CA GLY A 91 4.77 27.26 31.91
C GLY A 91 4.92 25.78 31.53
N PRO A 92 4.89 25.47 30.24
CA PRO A 92 5.02 24.10 29.78
C PRO A 92 6.35 23.47 30.17
N GLN A 93 6.35 22.17 30.50
CA GLN A 93 7.57 21.48 30.94
C GLN A 93 8.65 21.53 29.86
N SER A 94 9.89 21.86 30.25
CA SER A 94 11.06 21.86 29.37
C SER A 94 11.76 20.51 29.30
N ARG A 95 11.62 19.66 30.34
CA ARG A 95 12.32 18.38 30.46
C ARG A 95 11.37 17.27 30.89
N ILE A 96 11.47 16.10 30.26
CA ILE A 96 10.63 14.93 30.52
C ILE A 96 11.47 13.66 30.63
N ARG A 97 10.89 12.58 31.17
CA ARG A 97 11.58 11.29 31.27
C ARG A 97 11.71 10.63 29.88
N PRO A 98 12.86 10.02 29.54
CA PRO A 98 13.09 9.39 28.24
C PRO A 98 11.99 8.39 27.85
N ALA A 99 11.61 7.49 28.77
CA ALA A 99 10.58 6.49 28.53
C ALA A 99 9.21 7.09 28.17
N ALA A 100 8.84 8.23 28.78
CA ALA A 100 7.60 8.91 28.44
C ALA A 100 7.71 9.63 27.09
N ALA A 101 8.87 10.19 26.77
CA ALA A 101 9.12 10.81 25.47
C ALA A 101 9.00 9.80 24.33
N GLU A 102 9.67 8.66 24.45
CA GLU A 102 9.65 7.57 23.49
C GLU A 102 8.24 7.02 23.29
N ALA A 103 7.51 6.77 24.39
CA ALA A 103 6.13 6.29 24.32
C ALA A 103 5.22 7.25 23.54
N ILE A 104 5.35 8.57 23.77
CA ILE A 104 4.54 9.57 23.07
C ILE A 104 4.94 9.70 21.60
N LEU A 105 6.25 9.69 21.29
CA LEU A 105 6.74 9.83 19.91
C LEU A 105 6.39 8.65 19.01
N ARG A 106 6.16 7.46 19.58
CA ARG A 106 5.71 6.27 18.83
C ARG A 106 4.24 6.33 18.41
N VAL A 107 3.44 7.24 19.00
CA VAL A 107 2.00 7.33 18.67
C VAL A 107 1.82 7.93 17.29
N GLU A 108 1.08 7.24 16.44
CA GLU A 108 0.72 7.71 15.10
C GLU A 108 -0.80 7.92 14.96
N PRO A 109 -1.26 8.92 14.19
CA PRO A 109 -2.67 9.24 14.01
C PRO A 109 -3.37 8.32 13.01
N THR A 110 -3.25 7.00 13.17
CA THR A 110 -3.94 6.01 12.33
C THR A 110 -5.42 5.91 12.69
N LEU A 111 -6.26 5.40 11.77
CA LEU A 111 -7.70 5.26 12.00
C LEU A 111 -8.03 4.41 13.24
N GLU A 112 -7.20 3.41 13.54
CA GLU A 112 -7.33 2.50 14.69
C GLU A 112 -7.01 3.22 16.01
N ASN A 113 -6.08 4.17 15.97
CA ASN A 113 -5.65 4.94 17.12
C ASN A 113 -6.56 6.14 17.41
N LEU A 114 -7.37 6.58 16.45
CA LEU A 114 -8.31 7.68 16.63
C LEU A 114 -9.52 7.26 17.48
N ALA A 115 -10.11 8.25 18.18
CA ALA A 115 -11.36 7.99 18.89
C ALA A 115 -12.48 7.66 17.88
N PRO A 116 -13.39 6.73 18.19
CA PRO A 116 -14.41 6.27 17.22
C PRO A 116 -15.29 7.37 16.62
N GLY A 117 -15.52 8.46 17.36
CA GLY A 117 -16.32 9.60 16.94
C GLY A 117 -15.55 10.71 16.22
N THR A 118 -14.21 10.62 16.14
CA THR A 118 -13.37 11.61 15.44
C THR A 118 -13.78 11.67 13.97
N LYS A 119 -13.91 12.89 13.44
CA LYS A 119 -14.21 13.12 12.02
C LYS A 119 -12.91 13.02 11.22
N VAL A 120 -12.92 12.20 10.18
CA VAL A 120 -11.81 11.98 9.26
C VAL A 120 -12.27 12.26 7.83
N HIS A 121 -11.33 12.57 6.94
CA HIS A 121 -11.65 12.81 5.53
C HIS A 121 -12.27 11.56 4.89
N ALA A 122 -13.29 11.75 4.06
CA ALA A 122 -14.08 10.65 3.52
C ALA A 122 -13.49 10.00 2.26
N ALA A 123 -12.38 10.51 1.71
CA ALA A 123 -11.76 10.05 0.46
C ALA A 123 -11.65 8.52 0.37
N GLY A 124 -10.95 7.88 1.30
CA GLY A 124 -10.80 6.42 1.26
C GLY A 124 -12.09 5.64 1.52
N THR A 125 -13.08 6.24 2.21
CA THR A 125 -14.42 5.65 2.33
C THR A 125 -15.16 5.70 0.99
N HIS A 126 -15.11 6.84 0.30
CA HIS A 126 -15.71 7.00 -1.02
C HIS A 126 -15.08 6.04 -2.02
N ARG A 127 -13.76 6.03 -2.13
CA ARG A 127 -13.00 5.19 -3.07
C ARG A 127 -13.33 3.71 -2.91
N ARG A 128 -13.31 3.19 -1.68
CA ARG A 128 -13.68 1.79 -1.39
C ARG A 128 -15.11 1.45 -1.77
N MET A 129 -16.07 2.31 -1.43
CA MET A 129 -17.48 2.07 -1.78
C MET A 129 -17.74 2.19 -3.27
N GLN A 130 -17.15 3.18 -3.94
CA GLN A 130 -17.25 3.36 -5.38
C GLN A 130 -16.70 2.15 -6.15
N ALA A 131 -15.55 1.64 -5.71
CA ALA A 131 -14.93 0.44 -6.27
C ALA A 131 -15.83 -0.80 -6.14
N LEU A 132 -16.47 -1.00 -4.98
CA LEU A 132 -17.44 -2.10 -4.82
C LEU A 132 -18.66 -1.94 -5.74
N VAL A 133 -19.17 -0.71 -5.90
CA VAL A 133 -20.30 -0.47 -6.81
C VAL A 133 -19.91 -0.75 -8.25
N LEU A 134 -18.69 -0.39 -8.66
CA LEU A 134 -18.16 -0.73 -9.99
C LEU A 134 -18.01 -2.25 -10.16
N ALA A 135 -17.56 -2.96 -9.13
CA ALA A 135 -17.50 -4.42 -9.09
C ALA A 135 -18.90 -5.10 -9.12
N GLY A 136 -19.98 -4.31 -9.05
CA GLY A 136 -21.35 -4.79 -9.25
C GLY A 136 -22.17 -4.90 -7.97
N TRP A 137 -21.70 -4.38 -6.83
CA TRP A 137 -22.47 -4.33 -5.60
C TRP A 137 -23.47 -3.17 -5.60
N PRO A 138 -24.80 -3.40 -5.55
CA PRO A 138 -25.77 -2.30 -5.52
C PRO A 138 -25.67 -1.47 -4.24
N GLN A 139 -25.80 -0.14 -4.35
CA GLN A 139 -25.70 0.78 -3.20
C GLN A 139 -26.65 0.43 -2.05
N HIS A 140 -27.90 0.05 -2.36
CA HIS A 140 -28.88 -0.38 -1.36
C HIS A 140 -28.37 -1.57 -0.52
N GLN A 141 -27.76 -2.56 -1.18
CA GLN A 141 -27.22 -3.72 -0.49
C GLN A 141 -25.99 -3.39 0.37
N LEU A 142 -25.14 -2.45 -0.08
CA LEU A 142 -24.03 -1.95 0.73
C LEU A 142 -24.55 -1.17 1.95
N ALA A 143 -25.59 -0.36 1.78
CA ALA A 143 -26.24 0.40 2.86
C ALA A 143 -26.79 -0.55 3.94
N VAL A 144 -27.52 -1.60 3.55
CA VAL A 144 -28.06 -2.62 4.46
C VAL A 144 -26.93 -3.31 5.23
N ARG A 145 -25.85 -3.74 4.56
CA ARG A 145 -24.68 -4.37 5.22
C ARG A 145 -23.97 -3.44 6.19
N LEU A 146 -24.01 -2.12 5.95
CA LEU A 146 -23.47 -1.09 6.83
C LEU A 146 -24.44 -0.68 7.96
N GLY A 147 -25.63 -1.27 8.03
CA GLY A 147 -26.68 -0.89 8.98
C GLY A 147 -27.18 0.54 8.75
N MET A 148 -27.27 0.97 7.49
CA MET A 148 -27.68 2.32 7.09
C MET A 148 -28.89 2.27 6.16
N THR A 149 -29.66 3.36 6.14
CA THR A 149 -30.67 3.61 5.11
C THR A 149 -30.02 4.15 3.84
N ASP A 150 -30.66 3.94 2.68
CA ASP A 150 -30.15 4.43 1.39
C ASP A 150 -29.88 5.94 1.37
N PRO A 151 -30.76 6.82 1.93
CA PRO A 151 -30.47 8.25 1.99
C PRO A 151 -29.21 8.58 2.80
N ASN A 152 -28.95 7.85 3.90
CA ASN A 152 -27.75 8.04 4.71
C ASN A 152 -26.49 7.57 3.97
N PHE A 153 -26.58 6.49 3.19
CA PHE A 153 -25.49 6.03 2.34
C PHE A 153 -25.15 7.07 1.25
N SER A 154 -26.16 7.58 0.55
CA SER A 154 -25.96 8.64 -0.46
C SER A 154 -25.47 9.95 0.16
N ALA A 155 -25.88 10.29 1.38
CA ALA A 155 -25.35 11.43 2.12
C ALA A 155 -23.87 11.23 2.50
N MET A 156 -23.48 10.02 2.92
CA MET A 156 -22.10 9.67 3.23
C MET A 156 -21.19 9.80 2.02
N LEU A 157 -21.63 9.37 0.83
CA LEU A 157 -20.85 9.49 -0.41
C LEU A 157 -20.67 10.94 -0.90
N ARG A 158 -21.53 11.87 -0.45
CA ARG A 158 -21.42 13.30 -0.81
C ARG A 158 -20.71 14.14 0.26
N GLY A 159 -20.70 13.68 1.51
CA GLY A 159 -20.07 14.38 2.62
C GLY A 159 -18.54 14.29 2.55
N SER A 160 -17.85 15.38 2.90
CA SER A 160 -16.38 15.42 2.92
C SER A 160 -15.75 14.67 4.09
N HIS A 161 -16.53 14.36 5.13
CA HIS A 161 -16.04 13.74 6.35
C HIS A 161 -16.95 12.62 6.85
N VAL A 162 -16.34 11.57 7.38
CA VAL A 162 -17.00 10.45 8.08
C VAL A 162 -16.40 10.28 9.47
N THR A 163 -17.03 9.50 10.34
CA THR A 163 -16.40 9.15 11.63
C THR A 163 -15.35 8.07 11.44
N ALA A 164 -14.30 8.05 12.26
CA ALA A 164 -13.26 7.02 12.24
C ALA A 164 -13.86 5.60 12.36
N ARG A 165 -14.86 5.43 13.24
CA ARG A 165 -15.62 4.17 13.33
C ARG A 165 -16.23 3.76 11.99
N ARG A 166 -16.86 4.71 11.28
CA ARG A 166 -17.51 4.43 10.00
C ARG A 166 -16.47 4.07 8.94
N ALA A 167 -15.35 4.78 8.87
CA ALA A 167 -14.27 4.47 7.95
C ALA A 167 -13.74 3.04 8.16
N LEU A 168 -13.54 2.63 9.42
CA LEU A 168 -13.15 1.25 9.76
C LEU A 168 -14.20 0.21 9.36
N THR A 169 -15.50 0.46 9.63
CA THR A 169 -16.58 -0.44 9.19
C THR A 169 -16.61 -0.59 7.67
N VAL A 170 -16.40 0.51 6.95
CA VAL A 170 -16.33 0.51 5.48
C VAL A 170 -15.11 -0.26 4.98
N ARG A 171 -13.95 -0.08 5.62
CA ARG A 171 -12.72 -0.85 5.30
C ARG A 171 -12.97 -2.35 5.49
N SER A 172 -13.50 -2.77 6.64
CA SER A 172 -13.80 -4.19 6.88
C SER A 172 -14.83 -4.76 5.88
N LEU A 173 -15.83 -3.96 5.47
CA LEU A 173 -16.78 -4.38 4.45
C LEU A 173 -16.12 -4.54 3.08
N TYR A 174 -15.23 -3.60 2.72
CA TYR A 174 -14.46 -3.67 1.48
C TYR A 174 -13.57 -4.91 1.46
N ASP A 175 -12.80 -5.16 2.51
CA ASP A 175 -11.90 -6.31 2.63
C ASP A 175 -12.64 -7.64 2.46
N ALA A 176 -13.89 -7.71 2.91
CA ALA A 176 -14.74 -8.89 2.77
C ALA A 176 -15.31 -9.09 1.35
N LEU A 177 -15.50 -8.01 0.58
CA LEU A 177 -16.29 -8.03 -0.65
C LEU A 177 -15.51 -7.74 -1.94
N TRP A 178 -14.30 -7.18 -1.86
CA TRP A 178 -13.58 -6.67 -3.02
C TRP A 178 -13.29 -7.73 -4.09
N ASN A 179 -13.10 -9.00 -3.69
CA ASN A 179 -12.88 -10.13 -4.59
C ASN A 179 -14.07 -11.13 -4.62
N ALA A 180 -15.20 -10.76 -4.02
CA ALA A 180 -16.38 -11.62 -3.94
C ALA A 180 -17.31 -11.33 -5.12
N ASP A 181 -17.88 -12.40 -5.73
CA ASP A 181 -18.88 -12.28 -6.78
C ASP A 181 -20.24 -11.87 -6.17
N PRO A 182 -20.77 -10.66 -6.47
CA PRO A 182 -22.04 -10.19 -5.91
C PRO A 182 -23.20 -11.18 -6.10
N ARG A 183 -23.18 -11.95 -7.20
CA ARG A 183 -24.25 -12.89 -7.57
C ARG A 183 -24.36 -14.05 -6.59
N LYS A 184 -23.23 -14.51 -6.05
CA LYS A 184 -23.18 -15.55 -5.01
C LYS A 184 -23.69 -15.06 -3.67
N HIS A 185 -23.88 -13.75 -3.51
CA HIS A 185 -24.36 -13.11 -2.29
C HIS A 185 -25.75 -12.49 -2.46
N GLY A 186 -26.57 -13.05 -3.37
CA GLY A 186 -27.98 -12.68 -3.53
C GLY A 186 -28.20 -11.39 -4.33
N VAL A 187 -27.23 -10.93 -5.11
CA VAL A 187 -27.44 -9.85 -6.08
C VAL A 187 -27.88 -10.44 -7.42
N ASP A 188 -29.06 -10.03 -7.89
CA ASP A 188 -29.53 -10.42 -9.22
C ASP A 188 -28.61 -9.85 -10.34
N THR A 189 -28.52 -10.55 -11.47
CA THR A 189 -27.67 -10.19 -12.62
C THR A 189 -27.99 -8.79 -13.15
N GLN A 190 -29.27 -8.41 -13.20
CA GLN A 190 -29.69 -7.09 -13.65
C GLN A 190 -29.33 -6.01 -12.63
N ALA A 191 -29.43 -6.30 -11.32
CA ALA A 191 -29.01 -5.37 -10.28
C ALA A 191 -27.49 -5.14 -10.29
N CYS A 192 -26.71 -6.22 -10.48
CA CYS A 192 -25.26 -6.17 -10.63
C CYS A 192 -24.86 -5.29 -11.83
N SER A 193 -25.46 -5.54 -13.00
CA SER A 193 -25.17 -4.77 -14.21
C SER A 193 -25.56 -3.29 -14.07
N ARG A 194 -26.69 -2.99 -13.42
CA ARG A 194 -27.11 -1.61 -13.14
C ARG A 194 -26.14 -0.88 -12.23
N ALA A 195 -25.61 -1.55 -11.21
CA ALA A 195 -24.63 -0.98 -10.29
C ALA A 195 -23.31 -0.63 -11.02
N SER A 196 -22.74 -1.59 -11.75
CA SER A 196 -21.52 -1.36 -12.53
C SER A 196 -21.70 -0.27 -13.58
N ASN A 197 -22.81 -0.28 -14.33
CA ASN A 197 -23.11 0.76 -15.32
C ASN A 197 -23.35 2.13 -14.70
N HIS A 198 -23.82 2.20 -13.45
CA HIS A 198 -23.94 3.46 -12.74
C HIS A 198 -22.56 3.99 -12.33
N ALA A 199 -21.71 3.15 -11.77
CA ALA A 199 -20.35 3.54 -11.40
C ALA A 199 -19.53 3.98 -12.62
N ALA A 200 -19.60 3.23 -13.73
CA ALA A 200 -18.90 3.57 -14.96
C ALA A 200 -19.34 4.94 -15.53
N ARG A 201 -20.64 5.28 -15.45
CA ARG A 201 -21.15 6.60 -15.88
C ARG A 201 -20.70 7.76 -15.00
N ASN A 202 -20.22 7.49 -13.80
CA ASN A 202 -19.69 8.50 -12.88
C ASN A 202 -18.15 8.47 -12.86
N ASP A 203 -17.51 7.79 -13.81
CA ASP A 203 -16.06 7.63 -13.91
C ASP A 203 -15.42 7.09 -12.62
N TRP A 204 -16.13 6.21 -11.93
CA TRP A 204 -15.61 5.58 -10.73
C TRP A 204 -14.55 4.56 -11.06
N VAL A 205 -13.54 4.50 -10.20
CA VAL A 205 -12.31 3.76 -10.42
C VAL A 205 -12.43 2.33 -9.83
N PRO A 206 -11.92 1.30 -10.51
CA PRO A 206 -11.98 -0.08 -10.03
C PRO A 206 -11.17 -0.36 -8.76
N VAL A 207 -11.50 -1.50 -8.17
CA VAL A 207 -10.69 -2.17 -7.13
C VAL A 207 -9.24 -2.34 -7.64
N GLY A 208 -8.26 -2.05 -6.79
CA GLY A 208 -6.84 -2.18 -7.10
C GLY A 208 -6.21 -1.02 -7.89
N ALA A 209 -6.99 -0.01 -8.27
CA ALA A 209 -6.44 1.20 -8.90
C ALA A 209 -5.91 2.22 -7.89
N TRP A 210 -6.17 2.04 -6.61
CA TRP A 210 -5.62 2.87 -5.54
C TRP A 210 -4.53 2.07 -4.82
N ASP A 211 -3.40 2.71 -4.54
CA ASP A 211 -2.38 2.16 -3.65
C ASP A 211 -2.96 2.08 -2.22
N ASP A 212 -2.84 0.92 -1.58
CA ASP A 212 -3.38 0.64 -0.26
C ASP A 212 -2.84 1.60 0.81
N ASP A 213 -1.61 2.11 0.66
CA ASP A 213 -0.98 3.03 1.61
C ASP A 213 -1.50 4.48 1.44
N THR A 214 -2.00 4.83 0.26
CA THR A 214 -2.41 6.22 -0.07
C THR A 214 -3.90 6.38 -0.34
N ILE A 215 -4.67 5.29 -0.35
CA ILE A 215 -6.11 5.29 -0.59
C ILE A 215 -6.91 6.20 0.36
N ASP A 216 -6.40 6.49 1.56
CA ASP A 216 -7.04 7.37 2.53
C ASP A 216 -6.59 8.86 2.39
N ASP A 217 -5.53 9.14 1.63
CA ASP A 217 -5.02 10.50 1.41
C ASP A 217 -5.87 11.26 0.36
N PRO A 218 -6.52 12.38 0.71
CA PRO A 218 -7.27 13.19 -0.24
C PRO A 218 -6.44 13.68 -1.45
N ALA A 219 -5.14 13.87 -1.29
CA ALA A 219 -4.25 14.35 -2.35
C ALA A 219 -3.75 13.24 -3.29
N ALA A 220 -3.95 11.96 -2.92
CA ALA A 220 -3.54 10.84 -3.76
C ALA A 220 -4.38 10.76 -5.05
N ALA A 221 -3.75 10.23 -6.10
CA ALA A 221 -4.36 9.94 -7.38
C ALA A 221 -4.43 8.41 -7.62
N PRO A 222 -5.46 7.91 -8.33
CA PRO A 222 -5.50 6.51 -8.70
C PRO A 222 -4.47 6.23 -9.79
N TRP A 223 -3.91 5.02 -9.78
CA TRP A 223 -3.25 4.48 -10.94
C TRP A 223 -4.27 4.31 -12.07
N THR A 224 -3.99 4.91 -13.23
CA THR A 224 -4.81 4.74 -14.43
C THR A 224 -3.95 4.13 -15.53
N ALA A 225 -4.43 3.03 -16.12
CA ALA A 225 -3.73 2.35 -17.22
C ALA A 225 -3.61 3.21 -18.50
N ALA A 226 -4.23 4.39 -18.54
CA ALA A 226 -4.23 5.29 -19.68
C ALA A 226 -2.88 5.99 -19.93
N GLU A 227 -1.96 5.94 -18.95
CA GLU A 227 -0.65 6.60 -19.04
C GLU A 227 0.52 5.64 -19.35
N GLU A 228 0.27 4.33 -19.47
CA GLU A 228 1.31 3.37 -19.84
C GLU A 228 1.49 3.38 -21.38
N PRO A 229 2.58 3.93 -21.93
CA PRO A 229 2.87 3.75 -23.34
C PRO A 229 2.97 2.25 -23.62
N ALA A 230 2.22 1.76 -24.62
CA ALA A 230 2.24 0.36 -24.98
C ALA A 230 3.70 -0.13 -25.10
N LEU A 231 4.08 -1.09 -24.24
CA LEU A 231 5.44 -1.60 -24.21
C LEU A 231 5.82 -2.05 -25.61
N ASN A 232 6.95 -1.55 -26.11
CA ASN A 232 7.49 -2.06 -27.36
C ASN A 232 7.79 -3.56 -27.21
N ARG A 233 7.93 -4.27 -28.34
CA ARG A 233 8.09 -5.72 -28.35
C ARG A 233 9.24 -6.21 -27.44
N ASP A 234 10.32 -5.46 -27.35
CA ASP A 234 11.52 -5.85 -26.63
C ASP A 234 11.35 -5.62 -25.12
N ALA A 235 10.68 -4.52 -24.71
CA ALA A 235 10.30 -4.26 -23.33
C ALA A 235 9.28 -5.30 -22.82
N LEU A 236 8.28 -5.65 -23.63
CA LEU A 236 7.33 -6.73 -23.30
C LEU A 236 8.03 -8.09 -23.16
N ALA A 237 9.04 -8.37 -23.98
CA ALA A 237 9.83 -9.59 -23.85
C ALA A 237 10.68 -9.60 -22.57
N ALA A 238 11.19 -8.45 -22.13
CA ALA A 238 11.93 -8.32 -20.87
C ALA A 238 11.03 -8.56 -19.65
N VAL A 239 9.86 -7.91 -19.59
CA VAL A 239 8.87 -8.11 -18.51
C VAL A 239 8.43 -9.58 -18.42
N ARG A 240 8.11 -10.21 -19.57
CA ARG A 240 7.77 -11.63 -19.61
C ARG A 240 8.90 -12.52 -19.09
N ARG A 241 10.15 -12.18 -19.38
CA ARG A 241 11.32 -12.93 -18.91
C ARG A 241 11.46 -12.82 -17.38
N GLU A 242 11.28 -11.62 -16.85
CA GLU A 242 11.30 -11.37 -15.40
C GLU A 242 10.20 -12.16 -14.68
N GLU A 243 8.97 -12.09 -15.18
CA GLU A 243 7.83 -12.83 -14.62
C GLU A 243 8.05 -14.36 -14.68
N ILE A 244 8.57 -14.89 -15.79
CA ILE A 244 8.94 -16.31 -15.88
C ILE A 244 10.02 -16.66 -14.84
N GLY A 245 11.03 -15.80 -14.66
CA GLY A 245 12.08 -15.99 -13.65
C GLY A 245 11.54 -15.99 -12.22
N HIS A 246 10.60 -15.09 -11.92
CA HIS A 246 9.91 -15.01 -10.64
C HIS A 246 9.09 -16.28 -10.40
N LEU A 247 8.25 -16.72 -11.34
CA LEU A 247 7.45 -17.92 -11.17
C LEU A 247 8.31 -19.20 -11.01
N ILE A 248 9.44 -19.30 -11.70
CA ILE A 248 10.39 -20.40 -11.49
C ILE A 248 10.99 -20.37 -10.08
N SER A 249 11.28 -19.19 -9.52
CA SER A 249 11.86 -19.09 -8.16
C SER A 249 10.88 -19.57 -7.08
N PHE A 250 9.58 -19.50 -7.34
CA PHE A 250 8.52 -20.08 -6.51
C PHE A 250 8.22 -21.56 -6.81
N GLY A 251 8.94 -22.19 -7.75
CA GLY A 251 8.84 -23.62 -8.03
C GLY A 251 7.67 -24.02 -8.94
N PHE A 252 7.06 -23.08 -9.67
CA PHE A 252 6.00 -23.40 -10.63
C PHE A 252 6.54 -24.22 -11.82
N ALA A 253 5.75 -25.21 -12.28
CA ALA A 253 6.07 -26.00 -13.47
C ALA A 253 5.92 -25.18 -14.77
N GLU A 254 6.70 -25.49 -15.80
CA GLU A 254 6.74 -24.72 -17.05
C GLU A 254 5.38 -24.69 -17.77
N GLU A 255 4.61 -25.77 -17.67
CA GLU A 255 3.25 -25.88 -18.21
C GLU A 255 2.27 -24.92 -17.52
N GLU A 256 2.37 -24.80 -16.20
CA GLU A 256 1.53 -23.91 -15.40
C GLU A 256 1.89 -22.44 -15.67
N ILE A 257 3.18 -22.14 -15.81
CA ILE A 257 3.68 -20.83 -16.21
C ILE A 257 3.17 -20.46 -17.61
N ALA A 258 3.25 -21.39 -18.57
CA ALA A 258 2.77 -21.20 -19.94
C ALA A 258 1.26 -20.91 -19.98
N GLN A 259 0.47 -21.66 -19.22
CA GLN A 259 -0.97 -21.44 -19.10
C GLN A 259 -1.29 -20.08 -18.46
N ARG A 260 -0.62 -19.74 -17.36
CA ARG A 260 -0.84 -18.51 -16.60
C ARG A 260 -0.50 -17.26 -17.42
N LEU A 261 0.56 -17.32 -18.24
CA LEU A 261 1.00 -16.20 -19.07
C LEU A 261 0.41 -16.20 -20.49
N GLY A 262 -0.37 -17.22 -20.86
CA GLY A 262 -0.93 -17.38 -22.20
C GLY A 262 0.15 -17.52 -23.28
N MET A 263 1.26 -18.19 -22.95
CA MET A 263 2.42 -18.36 -23.83
C MET A 263 2.54 -19.82 -24.31
N ALA A 264 3.16 -20.02 -25.48
CA ALA A 264 3.50 -21.36 -25.92
C ALA A 264 4.54 -22.00 -24.99
N LEU A 265 4.33 -23.25 -24.59
CA LEU A 265 5.23 -24.00 -23.70
C LEU A 265 6.68 -23.99 -24.21
N SER A 266 6.88 -24.15 -25.52
CA SER A 266 8.21 -24.09 -26.15
C SER A 266 8.95 -22.76 -25.90
N THR A 267 8.21 -21.66 -25.80
CA THR A 267 8.77 -20.32 -25.55
C THR A 267 9.16 -20.19 -24.09
N VAL A 268 8.31 -20.65 -23.16
CA VAL A 268 8.63 -20.68 -21.73
C VAL A 268 9.86 -21.54 -21.48
N HIS A 269 9.87 -22.75 -22.03
CA HIS A 269 11.01 -23.67 -21.93
C HIS A 269 12.31 -23.05 -22.43
N SER A 270 12.29 -22.38 -23.59
CA SER A 270 13.46 -21.69 -24.13
C SER A 270 13.95 -20.59 -23.18
N ILE A 271 13.05 -19.78 -22.61
CA ILE A 271 13.40 -18.71 -21.67
C ILE A 271 13.96 -19.28 -20.35
N VAL A 272 13.36 -20.35 -19.83
CA VAL A 272 13.84 -21.07 -18.63
C VAL A 272 15.26 -21.57 -18.84
N LEU A 273 15.53 -22.20 -19.99
CA LEU A 273 16.87 -22.66 -20.33
C LEU A 273 17.88 -21.52 -20.37
N GLU A 274 17.55 -20.40 -21.01
CA GLU A 274 18.44 -19.24 -21.06
C GLU A 274 18.67 -18.62 -19.67
N ILE A 275 17.66 -18.62 -18.78
CA ILE A 275 17.80 -18.13 -17.39
C ILE A 275 18.73 -19.07 -16.59
N ARG A 276 18.54 -20.38 -16.69
CA ARG A 276 19.34 -21.38 -15.94
C ARG A 276 20.78 -21.47 -16.43
N THR A 277 21.00 -21.36 -17.74
CA THR A 277 22.31 -21.54 -18.36
C THR A 277 23.07 -20.23 -18.57
N GLY A 278 22.38 -19.08 -18.51
CA GLY A 278 22.95 -17.77 -18.83
C GLY A 278 23.28 -17.57 -20.32
N GLN A 279 23.12 -18.61 -21.14
CA GLN A 279 23.40 -18.56 -22.58
C GLN A 279 22.14 -18.15 -23.32
N ARG A 280 22.16 -16.99 -23.97
CA ARG A 280 21.11 -16.66 -24.95
C ARG A 280 21.20 -17.61 -26.12
N ARG A 281 20.06 -18.05 -26.65
CA ARG A 281 20.03 -18.81 -27.89
C ARG A 281 20.61 -17.93 -29.00
N GLU A 282 21.80 -18.25 -29.47
CA GLU A 282 22.34 -17.65 -30.67
C GLU A 282 21.44 -18.04 -31.84
N ARG A 283 20.73 -17.06 -32.37
CA ARG A 283 20.05 -17.25 -33.64
C ARG A 283 21.13 -17.13 -34.70
N PRO A 284 21.42 -18.19 -35.49
CA PRO A 284 22.45 -18.12 -36.51
C PRO A 284 22.16 -16.91 -37.40
N PRO A 285 23.16 -16.07 -37.70
CA PRO A 285 22.97 -14.91 -38.55
C PRO A 285 22.36 -15.42 -39.86
N GLN A 286 21.23 -14.83 -40.24
CA GLN A 286 20.66 -15.14 -41.54
C GLN A 286 21.67 -14.65 -42.58
N GLY A 287 22.25 -15.58 -43.35
CA GLY A 287 23.25 -15.24 -44.38
C GLY A 287 22.73 -14.18 -45.35
N GLU A 288 23.64 -13.48 -46.05
CA GLU A 288 23.26 -12.36 -46.90
C GLU A 288 22.14 -12.76 -47.89
N PRO A 289 21.05 -11.98 -47.96
CA PRO A 289 19.97 -12.28 -48.87
C PRO A 289 20.45 -12.31 -50.32
N LYS A 290 19.92 -13.25 -51.13
CA LYS A 290 20.27 -13.39 -52.56
C LYS A 290 19.16 -12.81 -53.44
N CYS A 291 19.54 -12.26 -54.60
CA CYS A 291 18.55 -11.76 -55.57
C CYS A 291 17.56 -12.87 -55.93
N GLY A 292 16.26 -12.55 -55.91
CA GLY A 292 15.17 -13.55 -56.01
C GLY A 292 14.59 -14.00 -54.66
N GLU A 293 15.11 -13.50 -53.53
CA GLU A 293 14.50 -13.68 -52.21
C GLU A 293 13.71 -12.43 -51.78
N ALA A 294 12.58 -12.61 -51.10
CA ALA A 294 11.75 -11.49 -50.64
C ALA A 294 12.49 -10.53 -49.69
N ARG A 295 13.47 -11.03 -48.93
CA ARG A 295 14.32 -10.21 -48.04
C ARG A 295 15.31 -9.31 -48.80
N MET A 296 15.69 -9.63 -50.04
CA MET A 296 16.51 -8.73 -50.85
C MET A 296 15.77 -7.49 -51.31
N TYR A 297 14.46 -7.59 -51.55
CA TYR A 297 13.65 -6.45 -51.95
C TYR A 297 13.74 -5.30 -50.94
N ARG A 298 13.58 -5.61 -49.64
CA ARG A 298 13.74 -4.63 -48.56
C ARG A 298 15.17 -4.09 -48.43
N ARG A 299 16.18 -4.91 -48.77
CA ARG A 299 17.60 -4.51 -48.73
C ARG A 299 17.93 -3.48 -49.81
N HIS A 300 17.42 -3.65 -51.03
CA HIS A 300 17.55 -2.65 -52.11
C HIS A 300 16.95 -1.31 -51.68
N LEU A 301 15.73 -1.32 -51.12
CA LEU A 301 15.08 -0.11 -50.62
C LEU A 301 15.90 0.59 -49.51
N ALA A 302 16.46 -0.18 -48.58
CA ALA A 302 17.31 0.36 -47.51
C ALA A 302 18.64 0.94 -48.03
N ARG A 303 19.14 0.47 -49.17
CA ARG A 303 20.35 0.99 -49.84
C ARG A 303 20.04 2.10 -50.86
N GLY A 304 18.77 2.44 -51.09
CA GLY A 304 18.36 3.42 -52.11
C GLY A 304 18.49 2.91 -53.56
N GLU A 305 18.64 1.61 -53.76
CA GLU A 305 18.77 0.97 -55.07
C GLU A 305 17.40 0.62 -55.65
N THR A 306 17.29 0.60 -56.99
CA THR A 306 16.10 0.07 -57.66
C THR A 306 16.07 -1.47 -57.55
N PRO A 307 15.03 -2.08 -56.94
CA PRO A 307 14.97 -3.54 -56.79
C PRO A 307 14.85 -4.26 -58.14
N CYS A 308 15.66 -5.30 -58.36
CA CYS A 308 15.60 -6.10 -59.60
C CYS A 308 14.29 -6.90 -59.73
N ASP A 309 13.97 -7.34 -60.96
CA ASP A 309 12.72 -8.05 -61.26
C ASP A 309 12.52 -9.32 -60.45
N ALA A 310 13.60 -10.09 -60.26
CA ALA A 310 13.57 -11.29 -59.43
C ALA A 310 13.16 -10.98 -57.98
N CYS A 311 13.69 -9.90 -57.39
CA CYS A 311 13.36 -9.47 -56.03
C CYS A 311 11.92 -8.93 -55.93
N ARG A 312 11.46 -8.19 -56.95
CA ARG A 312 10.06 -7.70 -57.03
C ARG A 312 9.08 -8.88 -57.11
N ALA A 313 9.35 -9.85 -57.99
CA ALA A 313 8.53 -11.04 -58.16
C ALA A 313 8.49 -11.88 -56.88
N ALA A 314 9.64 -12.07 -56.21
CA ALA A 314 9.73 -12.81 -54.95
C ALA A 314 8.96 -12.14 -53.81
N ASN A 315 9.04 -10.80 -53.70
CA ASN A 315 8.27 -10.05 -52.71
C ASN A 315 6.76 -10.14 -52.99
N ALA A 316 6.34 -10.00 -54.26
CA ALA A 316 4.95 -10.17 -54.65
C ALA A 316 4.42 -11.59 -54.39
N ALA A 317 5.23 -12.63 -54.62
CA ALA A 317 4.88 -14.00 -54.31
C ALA A 317 4.74 -14.25 -52.80
N ALA A 318 5.62 -13.67 -51.99
CA ALA A 318 5.55 -13.74 -50.53
C ALA A 318 4.32 -13.00 -49.97
N ASP A 319 3.97 -11.83 -50.53
CA ASP A 319 2.77 -11.07 -50.17
C ASP A 319 1.49 -11.82 -50.54
N ARG A 320 1.39 -12.39 -51.74
CA ARG A 320 0.28 -13.27 -52.13
C ARG A 320 0.13 -14.45 -51.18
N ARG A 321 1.24 -15.09 -50.80
CA ARG A 321 1.23 -16.22 -49.85
C ARG A 321 0.73 -15.77 -48.47
N TYR A 322 1.21 -14.64 -47.97
CA TYR A 322 0.77 -14.10 -46.68
C TYR A 322 -0.74 -13.86 -46.65
N ARG A 323 -1.33 -13.32 -47.72
CA ARG A 323 -2.78 -13.13 -47.80
C ARG A 323 -3.57 -14.45 -47.79
N LEU A 324 -2.99 -15.53 -48.31
CA LEU A 324 -3.65 -16.84 -48.39
C LEU A 324 -3.47 -17.69 -47.13
N THR A 325 -2.30 -17.64 -46.49
CA THR A 325 -1.92 -18.56 -45.41
C THR A 325 -1.60 -17.88 -44.08
N GLY A 326 -1.59 -16.55 -44.03
CA GLY A 326 -1.11 -15.77 -42.88
C GLY A 326 0.40 -15.84 -42.66
N SER A 327 1.17 -16.48 -43.57
CA SER A 327 2.62 -16.65 -43.44
C SER A 327 3.36 -16.33 -44.74
N GLN A 328 4.51 -15.67 -44.62
CA GLN A 328 5.41 -15.38 -45.74
C GLN A 328 6.37 -16.56 -46.07
N LYS A 329 6.52 -17.53 -45.17
CA LYS A 329 7.43 -18.68 -45.36
C LYS A 329 6.86 -19.68 -46.35
N ALA A 330 7.72 -20.23 -47.23
CA ALA A 330 7.38 -21.43 -47.99
C ALA A 330 7.36 -22.64 -47.03
N ALA A 331 6.46 -23.59 -47.29
CA ALA A 331 6.41 -24.87 -46.57
C ALA A 331 7.65 -25.72 -46.90
#